data_AF-A0A523VZ40-F1
#
_entry.id   AF-A0A523VZ40-F1
#
_cell.length_a   1.000
_cell.length_b   1.000
_cell.length_c   1.000
_cell.angle_alpha   90.00
_cell.angle_beta   90.00
_cell.angle_gamma   90.00
#
_symmetry.space_group_name_H-M   'P 1'
#
loop_
_entity.id
_entity.type
_entity.pdbx_description
1 polymer ?
#
loop_
_entity_poly.entity_id
_entity_poly.type
_entity_poly.pdbx_seq_one_letter_code
_entity_poly.pdbx_strand_id
1 'polypeptide(L)'
;MSIQTVDKVKEKSSIPLYFICFFTIITIILIILRIFFQDLSEWIQETKDIDFKILMEGMNNGLVNFYDPVAISDWPPYYLYFWYFLFFPIYFPIYLNPNNLIVGIYIWDILRLVLTIIIVREAPRVFKEKKDLLIFYMLSIVGFSIDGYYNNVNFLISFFLFYSYVFLEKDKKWIAGILFTLATFKITALLFLPVLLIVRKIKWKDLIYYLVPLLLICIPYVIFPNYFSQMFNNWFYSDKDIHGILIFDSIMWKALQPSHLMFIGLLLIIFLENLTNEDRKNLYRIILVSIIAVYYVYLTTIVFIIPVVFG
;
A
#
# COMPACT_ATOMS: atom_id res chain seq x y z
N MET A 1 -39.62 -26.43 28.94
CA MET A 1 -38.65 -27.55 28.99
C MET A 1 -37.83 -27.47 27.70
N SER A 2 -36.51 -27.42 27.86
CA SER A 2 -35.52 -26.88 26.93
C SER A 2 -35.32 -27.68 25.63
N ILE A 3 -35.24 -26.97 24.51
CA ILE A 3 -34.49 -27.43 23.34
C ILE A 3 -33.19 -26.60 23.33
N GLN A 4 -32.11 -27.32 23.59
CA GLN A 4 -30.75 -26.84 23.72
C GLN A 4 -30.23 -26.23 22.41
N THR A 5 -29.79 -24.98 22.50
CA THR A 5 -28.53 -24.44 21.97
C THR A 5 -27.99 -25.07 20.68
N VAL A 6 -28.30 -24.45 19.54
CA VAL A 6 -27.49 -24.54 18.32
C VAL A 6 -26.98 -23.14 17.96
N ASP A 7 -26.40 -22.45 18.93
CA ASP A 7 -25.43 -21.40 18.63
C ASP A 7 -24.05 -22.03 18.75
N LYS A 8 -23.56 -22.53 17.62
CA LYS A 8 -22.13 -22.77 17.44
C LYS A 8 -21.45 -21.40 17.64
N VAL A 9 -21.00 -21.15 18.85
CA VAL A 9 -19.93 -20.19 19.13
C VAL A 9 -18.76 -20.65 18.28
N LYS A 10 -18.66 -20.10 17.06
CA LYS A 10 -17.44 -20.16 16.25
C LYS A 10 -16.36 -19.58 17.15
N GLU A 11 -15.52 -20.45 17.68
CA GLU A 11 -14.33 -20.09 18.43
C GLU A 11 -13.62 -19.00 17.62
N LYS A 12 -13.72 -17.75 18.09
CA LYS A 12 -13.10 -16.60 17.43
C LYS A 12 -11.60 -16.89 17.49
N SER A 13 -11.03 -17.26 16.35
CA SER A 13 -9.58 -17.46 16.25
C SER A 13 -8.88 -16.26 16.89
N SER A 14 -7.98 -16.52 17.83
CA SER A 14 -7.19 -15.49 18.53
C SER A 14 -6.11 -14.88 17.63
N ILE A 15 -5.83 -15.49 16.47
CA ILE A 15 -4.77 -15.06 15.54
C ILE A 15 -4.95 -13.60 15.10
N PRO A 16 -6.10 -13.16 14.54
CA PRO A 16 -6.29 -11.76 14.16
C PRO A 16 -6.10 -10.79 15.35
N LEU A 17 -6.44 -11.19 16.57
CA LEU A 17 -6.28 -10.34 17.75
C LEU A 17 -4.79 -10.05 18.03
N TYR A 18 -3.92 -11.06 17.96
CA TYR A 18 -2.48 -10.84 18.12
C TYR A 18 -1.93 -9.86 17.09
N PHE A 19 -2.35 -10.00 15.83
CA PHE A 19 -1.93 -9.08 14.76
C PHE A 19 -2.46 -7.66 14.97
N ILE A 20 -3.72 -7.51 15.40
CA ILE A 20 -4.27 -6.20 15.80
C ILE A 20 -3.43 -5.57 16.92
N CYS A 21 -3.05 -6.35 17.93
CA CYS A 21 -2.16 -5.87 18.99
C CYS A 21 -0.80 -5.43 18.43
N PHE A 22 -0.18 -6.21 17.52
CA PHE A 22 1.07 -5.82 16.87
C PHE A 22 0.95 -4.50 16.09
N PHE A 23 -0.07 -4.34 15.24
CA PHE A 23 -0.28 -3.07 14.51
C PHE A 23 -0.49 -1.88 15.45
N THR A 24 -1.21 -2.10 16.55
CA THR A 24 -1.43 -1.07 17.57
C THR A 24 -0.12 -0.68 18.25
N ILE A 25 0.70 -1.66 18.66
CA ILE A 25 2.01 -1.43 19.28
C ILE A 25 2.94 -0.68 18.31
N ILE A 26 3.02 -1.09 17.04
CA ILE A 26 3.81 -0.41 16.02
C ILE A 26 3.38 1.05 15.89
N THR A 27 2.07 1.30 15.83
CA THR A 27 1.52 2.67 15.74
C THR A 27 1.91 3.50 16.97
N ILE A 28 1.79 2.95 18.17
CA ILE A 28 2.20 3.62 19.42
C ILE A 28 3.69 3.92 19.40
N ILE A 29 4.53 2.96 18.99
CA ILE A 29 5.98 3.16 18.87
C ILE A 29 6.29 4.29 17.90
N LEU A 30 5.68 4.32 16.71
CA LEU A 30 5.89 5.40 15.73
C LEU A 30 5.48 6.77 16.28
N ILE A 31 4.36 6.86 16.99
CA ILE A 31 3.90 8.11 17.64
C ILE A 31 4.90 8.55 18.72
N ILE A 32 5.33 7.63 19.59
CA ILE A 32 6.34 7.91 20.63
C ILE A 32 7.65 8.38 19.97
N LEU A 33 8.12 7.71 18.92
CA LEU A 33 9.32 8.09 18.21
C LEU A 33 9.23 9.52 17.66
N ARG A 34 8.09 9.91 17.09
CA ARG A 34 7.87 11.28 16.60
C ARG A 34 7.84 12.33 17.72
N ILE A 35 7.26 12.02 18.89
CA ILE A 35 7.15 12.96 20.02
C ILE A 35 8.49 13.15 20.73
N PHE A 36 9.17 12.05 21.08
CA PHE A 36 10.27 12.08 22.02
C PHE A 36 11.64 12.26 21.37
N PHE A 37 11.77 12.02 20.08
CA PHE A 37 13.07 12.02 19.43
C PHE A 37 13.18 13.07 18.30
N GLN A 38 12.86 14.31 18.63
CA GLN A 38 13.17 15.46 17.77
C GLN A 38 14.70 15.70 17.63
N ASP A 39 15.51 15.10 18.52
CA ASP A 39 16.98 15.19 18.55
C ASP A 39 17.70 13.90 18.10
N LEU A 40 17.02 12.96 17.44
CA LEU A 40 17.70 11.84 16.76
C LEU A 40 18.59 12.35 15.61
N SER A 41 19.45 11.46 15.07
CA SER A 41 20.34 11.78 13.94
C SER A 41 19.62 12.52 12.81
N GLU A 42 20.34 13.44 12.15
CA GLU A 42 19.83 14.25 11.04
C GLU A 42 19.13 13.38 9.99
N TRP A 43 19.74 12.24 9.64
CA TRP A 43 19.16 11.25 8.72
C TRP A 43 17.74 10.82 9.10
N ILE A 44 17.44 10.58 10.39
CA ILE A 44 16.10 10.19 10.83
C ILE A 44 15.10 11.36 10.72
N GLN A 45 15.55 12.58 10.98
CA GLN A 45 14.69 13.77 10.86
C GLN A 45 14.29 14.04 9.41
N GLU A 46 15.23 13.82 8.49
CA GLU A 46 15.04 14.02 7.05
C GLU A 46 14.14 12.93 6.45
N THR A 47 14.37 11.67 6.80
CA THR A 47 13.69 10.53 6.16
C THR A 47 12.33 10.18 6.77
N LYS A 48 12.07 10.51 8.04
CA LYS A 48 10.75 10.28 8.65
C LYS A 48 9.68 11.12 7.97
N ASP A 49 8.52 10.51 7.73
CA ASP A 49 7.35 11.15 7.12
C ASP A 49 7.63 11.79 5.74
N ILE A 50 8.73 11.43 5.07
CA ILE A 50 9.19 12.09 3.85
C ILE A 50 8.15 12.05 2.72
N ASP A 51 7.45 10.92 2.56
CA ASP A 51 6.42 10.80 1.51
C ASP A 51 5.25 11.75 1.80
N PHE A 52 4.84 11.90 3.05
CA PHE A 52 3.81 12.84 3.44
C PHE A 52 4.25 14.29 3.22
N LYS A 53 5.48 14.64 3.62
CA LYS A 53 6.05 15.99 3.42
C LYS A 53 6.14 16.35 1.94
N ILE A 54 6.64 15.45 1.09
CA ILE A 54 6.73 15.65 -0.38
C ILE A 54 5.36 15.97 -0.96
N LEU A 55 4.32 15.24 -0.53
CA LEU A 55 2.95 15.44 -1.03
C LEU A 55 2.36 16.76 -0.56
N MET A 56 2.64 17.18 0.68
CA MET A 56 2.25 18.49 1.20
C MET A 56 2.91 19.64 0.41
N GLU A 57 4.21 19.53 0.11
CA GLU A 57 4.91 20.53 -0.71
C GLU A 57 4.40 20.55 -2.15
N GLY A 58 4.08 19.39 -2.72
CA GLY A 58 3.41 19.33 -4.02
C GLY A 58 2.07 20.06 -4.04
N MET A 59 1.30 19.98 -2.96
CA MET A 59 0.06 20.75 -2.82
C MET A 59 0.32 22.27 -2.74
N ASN A 60 1.45 22.71 -2.17
CA ASN A 60 1.84 24.13 -2.13
C ASN A 60 2.13 24.70 -3.53
N ASN A 61 2.65 23.88 -4.46
CA ASN A 61 2.85 24.30 -5.86
C ASN A 61 1.52 24.59 -6.58
N GLY A 62 0.39 24.17 -5.99
CA GLY A 62 -0.94 24.31 -6.57
C GLY A 62 -1.23 23.20 -7.59
N LEU A 63 -2.49 23.10 -7.99
CA LEU A 63 -2.95 22.00 -8.84
C LEU A 63 -2.09 21.87 -10.11
N VAL A 64 -1.96 22.97 -10.88
CA VAL A 64 -1.23 23.04 -12.17
C VAL A 64 0.22 22.58 -12.08
N ASN A 65 0.90 22.84 -10.96
CA ASN A 65 2.33 22.62 -10.82
C ASN A 65 2.65 21.54 -9.76
N PHE A 66 1.68 20.71 -9.40
CA PHE A 66 1.87 19.72 -8.33
C PHE A 66 3.00 18.72 -8.63
N TYR A 67 3.28 18.43 -9.89
CA TYR A 67 4.41 17.58 -10.29
C TYR A 67 5.75 18.29 -10.39
N ASP A 68 5.80 19.60 -10.18
CA ASP A 68 7.05 20.35 -10.23
C ASP A 68 7.96 19.95 -9.05
N PRO A 69 9.28 20.02 -9.22
CA PRO A 69 10.23 19.69 -8.15
C PRO A 69 9.93 20.46 -6.85
N VAL A 70 10.11 19.79 -5.71
CA VAL A 70 9.93 20.38 -4.38
C VAL A 70 11.28 20.51 -3.69
N ALA A 71 11.47 21.55 -2.88
CA ALA A 71 12.78 21.88 -2.30
C ALA A 71 13.36 20.78 -1.39
N ILE A 72 12.49 19.93 -0.83
CA ILE A 72 12.86 18.88 0.13
C ILE A 72 13.21 17.54 -0.52
N SER A 73 12.99 17.39 -1.82
CA SER A 73 13.27 16.13 -2.53
C SER A 73 13.34 16.35 -4.03
N ASP A 74 14.35 15.74 -4.65
CA ASP A 74 14.40 15.61 -6.12
C ASP A 74 13.29 14.71 -6.67
N TRP A 75 12.54 14.02 -5.79
CA TRP A 75 11.44 13.18 -6.19
C TRP A 75 10.19 14.03 -6.36
N PRO A 76 9.60 14.08 -7.57
CA PRO A 76 8.38 14.82 -7.77
C PRO A 76 7.27 14.19 -6.92
N PRO A 77 6.34 15.00 -6.40
CA PRO A 77 5.16 14.50 -5.71
C PRO A 77 4.45 13.48 -6.57
N TYR A 78 4.41 12.22 -6.13
CA TYR A 78 3.77 11.19 -6.93
C TYR A 78 2.24 11.34 -6.81
N TYR A 79 1.52 11.07 -7.90
CA TYR A 79 0.04 10.87 -7.93
C TYR A 79 -0.80 12.16 -7.84
N LEU A 80 -1.20 12.72 -9.00
CA LEU A 80 -1.63 14.11 -9.14
C LEU A 80 -2.98 14.48 -8.54
N TYR A 81 -4.05 13.82 -8.99
CA TYR A 81 -5.34 14.52 -9.00
C TYR A 81 -6.25 14.04 -7.88
N PHE A 82 -6.41 12.74 -7.73
CA PHE A 82 -7.21 12.18 -6.64
C PHE A 82 -6.61 12.50 -5.26
N TRP A 83 -5.28 12.56 -5.17
CA TRP A 83 -4.57 12.97 -3.96
C TRP A 83 -4.89 14.40 -3.56
N TYR A 84 -4.76 15.35 -4.49
CA TYR A 84 -5.08 16.75 -4.20
C TYR A 84 -6.48 16.86 -3.58
N PHE A 85 -7.51 16.23 -4.16
CA PHE A 85 -8.89 16.34 -3.65
C PHE A 85 -9.23 15.43 -2.46
N LEU A 86 -8.67 14.23 -2.36
CA LEU A 86 -8.93 13.33 -1.22
C LEU A 86 -8.18 13.82 0.04
N PHE A 87 -7.01 14.41 -0.13
CA PHE A 87 -6.18 14.92 0.96
C PHE A 87 -6.39 16.41 1.22
N PHE A 88 -7.01 17.17 0.31
CA PHE A 88 -7.38 18.56 0.56
C PHE A 88 -8.07 18.77 1.91
N PRO A 89 -9.04 17.95 2.34
CA PRO A 89 -9.70 18.13 3.63
C PRO A 89 -8.77 17.94 4.84
N ILE A 90 -7.69 17.15 4.69
CA ILE A 90 -6.68 16.92 5.73
C ILE A 90 -5.59 18.01 5.66
N TYR A 91 -5.21 18.41 4.46
CA TYR A 91 -4.23 19.46 4.16
C TYR A 91 -4.75 20.87 4.47
N PHE A 92 -6.02 21.17 4.19
CA PHE A 92 -6.59 22.52 4.26
C PHE A 92 -6.52 23.14 5.68
N PRO A 93 -6.85 22.42 6.77
CA PRO A 93 -6.61 22.90 8.12
C PRO A 93 -5.12 23.10 8.46
N ILE A 94 -4.22 22.40 7.77
CA ILE A 94 -2.76 22.49 7.95
C ILE A 94 -2.20 23.71 7.21
N TYR A 95 -2.68 23.96 6.00
CA TYR A 95 -2.35 25.16 5.23
C TYR A 95 -2.69 26.44 5.99
N LEU A 96 -3.83 26.45 6.70
CA LEU A 96 -4.27 27.60 7.49
C LEU A 96 -3.41 27.86 8.75
N ASN A 97 -2.68 26.86 9.23
CA ASN A 97 -1.77 27.00 10.37
C ASN A 97 -0.65 25.94 10.30
N PRO A 98 0.59 26.32 9.95
CA PRO A 98 1.71 25.38 9.78
C PRO A 98 1.99 24.49 11.01
N ASN A 99 1.63 24.93 12.22
CA ASN A 99 1.75 24.13 13.44
C ASN A 99 0.83 22.89 13.45
N ASN A 100 -0.16 22.83 12.56
CA ASN A 100 -1.07 21.69 12.41
C ASN A 100 -0.48 20.55 11.56
N LEU A 101 0.71 20.68 10.97
CA LEU A 101 1.36 19.60 10.20
C LEU A 101 1.44 18.30 11.02
N ILE A 102 1.75 18.47 12.32
CA ILE A 102 1.79 17.41 13.32
C ILE A 102 0.43 16.69 13.45
N VAL A 103 -0.68 17.43 13.38
CA VAL A 103 -2.04 16.87 13.48
C VAL A 103 -2.38 16.00 12.27
N GLY A 104 -2.01 16.43 11.06
CA GLY A 104 -2.22 15.67 9.83
C GLY A 104 -1.55 14.31 9.85
N ILE A 105 -0.30 14.26 10.32
CA ILE A 105 0.49 13.03 10.45
C ILE A 105 -0.22 12.02 11.37
N TYR A 106 -0.71 12.47 12.53
CA TYR A 106 -1.39 11.57 13.46
C TYR A 106 -2.76 11.10 12.99
N ILE A 107 -3.53 11.97 12.31
CA ILE A 107 -4.76 11.54 11.63
C ILE A 107 -4.44 10.42 10.64
N TRP A 108 -3.32 10.55 9.91
CA TRP A 108 -2.85 9.56 8.96
C TRP A 108 -2.52 8.21 9.62
N ASP A 109 -1.80 8.23 10.74
CA ASP A 109 -1.50 7.01 11.49
C ASP A 109 -2.74 6.30 12.02
N ILE A 110 -3.69 7.07 12.57
CA ILE A 110 -4.96 6.53 13.08
C ILE A 110 -5.73 5.89 11.92
N LEU A 111 -5.81 6.57 10.77
CA LEU A 111 -6.48 6.04 9.59
C LEU A 111 -5.79 4.75 9.13
N ARG A 112 -4.46 4.72 9.07
CA ARG A 112 -3.68 3.53 8.72
C ARG A 112 -4.01 2.36 9.64
N LEU A 113 -3.99 2.59 10.96
CA LEU A 113 -4.30 1.58 11.95
C LEU A 113 -5.74 1.05 11.79
N VAL A 114 -6.72 1.95 11.70
CA VAL A 114 -8.14 1.59 11.60
C VAL A 114 -8.41 0.77 10.34
N LEU A 115 -7.96 1.22 9.17
CA LEU A 115 -8.20 0.51 7.91
C LEU A 115 -7.48 -0.85 7.88
N THR A 116 -6.27 -0.93 8.44
CA THR A 116 -5.55 -2.21 8.54
C THR A 116 -6.24 -3.18 9.48
N ILE A 117 -6.73 -2.73 10.64
CA ILE A 117 -7.52 -3.54 11.57
C ILE A 117 -8.77 -4.08 10.88
N ILE A 118 -9.46 -3.26 10.07
CA ILE A 118 -10.63 -3.70 9.32
C ILE A 118 -10.26 -4.87 8.39
N ILE A 119 -9.18 -4.75 7.62
CA ILE A 119 -8.70 -5.84 6.75
C ILE A 119 -8.39 -7.10 7.57
N VAL A 120 -7.62 -6.98 8.66
CA VAL A 120 -7.22 -8.12 9.51
C VAL A 120 -8.42 -8.82 10.13
N ARG A 121 -9.47 -8.07 10.50
CA ARG A 121 -10.69 -8.65 11.07
C ARG A 121 -11.54 -9.37 10.03
N GLU A 122 -11.59 -8.86 8.81
CA GLU A 122 -12.42 -9.42 7.74
C GLU A 122 -11.70 -10.53 6.95
N ALA A 123 -10.36 -10.51 6.87
CA ALA A 123 -9.57 -11.46 6.09
C ALA A 123 -9.89 -12.95 6.36
N PRO A 124 -10.08 -13.43 7.62
CA PRO A 124 -10.42 -14.82 7.89
C PRO A 124 -11.80 -15.25 7.41
N ARG A 125 -12.66 -14.30 7.03
CA ARG A 125 -13.96 -14.58 6.42
C ARG A 125 -13.86 -14.73 4.91
N VAL A 126 -12.80 -14.19 4.31
CA VAL A 126 -12.56 -14.14 2.87
C VAL A 126 -11.61 -15.27 2.45
N PHE A 127 -10.53 -15.46 3.20
CA PHE A 127 -9.52 -16.48 2.96
C PHE A 127 -9.61 -17.56 4.04
N LYS A 128 -9.59 -18.84 3.64
CA LYS A 128 -9.85 -19.96 4.55
C LYS A 128 -8.56 -20.58 5.06
N GLU A 129 -7.49 -20.56 4.27
CA GLU A 129 -6.25 -21.25 4.62
C GLU A 129 -5.45 -20.48 5.68
N LYS A 130 -5.24 -21.12 6.85
CA LYS A 130 -4.60 -20.50 8.01
C LYS A 130 -3.13 -20.14 7.74
N LYS A 131 -2.40 -20.98 6.99
CA LYS A 131 -1.00 -20.73 6.66
C LYS A 131 -0.84 -19.51 5.76
N ASP A 132 -1.72 -19.37 4.77
CA ASP A 132 -1.67 -18.25 3.82
C ASP A 132 -2.09 -16.95 4.51
N LEU A 133 -3.09 -16.99 5.39
CA LEU A 133 -3.46 -15.86 6.27
C LEU A 133 -2.28 -15.41 7.15
N LEU A 134 -1.54 -16.35 7.75
CA LEU A 134 -0.37 -16.02 8.56
C LEU A 134 0.70 -15.31 7.73
N ILE A 135 1.00 -15.81 6.53
CA ILE A 135 1.95 -15.18 5.61
C ILE A 135 1.48 -13.77 5.25
N PHE A 136 0.21 -13.61 4.87
CA PHE A 136 -0.38 -12.31 4.57
C PHE A 136 -0.20 -11.32 5.72
N TYR A 137 -0.48 -11.73 6.95
CA TYR A 137 -0.33 -10.86 8.11
C TYR A 137 1.13 -10.52 8.43
N MET A 138 2.06 -11.47 8.29
CA MET A 138 3.50 -11.21 8.49
C MET A 138 4.04 -10.19 7.49
N LEU A 139 3.71 -10.36 6.20
CA LEU A 139 4.06 -9.37 5.17
C LEU A 139 3.39 -8.02 5.44
N SER A 140 2.16 -8.05 5.94
CA SER A 140 1.44 -6.82 6.29
C SER A 140 2.07 -6.08 7.46
N ILE A 141 2.61 -6.76 8.48
CA ILE A 141 3.35 -6.13 9.59
C ILE A 141 4.57 -5.36 9.06
N VAL A 142 5.37 -5.99 8.19
CA VAL A 142 6.57 -5.36 7.65
C VAL A 142 6.19 -4.17 6.78
N GLY A 143 5.23 -4.35 5.87
CA GLY A 143 4.74 -3.28 5.02
C GLY A 143 4.14 -2.12 5.82
N PHE A 144 3.31 -2.41 6.83
CA PHE A 144 2.69 -1.41 7.70
C PHE A 144 3.72 -0.60 8.49
N SER A 145 4.76 -1.24 9.03
CA SER A 145 5.81 -0.56 9.79
C SER A 145 6.54 0.48 8.92
N ILE A 146 6.91 0.07 7.70
CA ILE A 146 7.70 0.92 6.79
C ILE A 146 6.81 1.99 6.14
N ASP A 147 5.58 1.63 5.78
CA ASP A 147 4.55 2.59 5.36
C ASP A 147 4.27 3.62 6.46
N GLY A 148 4.32 3.20 7.72
CA GLY A 148 4.23 4.05 8.91
C GLY A 148 5.36 5.03 9.06
N TYR A 149 6.60 4.56 8.92
CA TYR A 149 7.80 5.37 9.07
C TYR A 149 7.90 6.50 8.03
N TYR A 150 7.68 6.17 6.75
CA TYR A 150 7.69 7.17 5.67
C TYR A 150 6.38 7.95 5.54
N ASN A 151 5.36 7.49 6.26
CA ASN A 151 4.00 8.00 6.21
C ASN A 151 3.36 7.92 4.80
N ASN A 152 3.60 6.80 4.13
CA ASN A 152 3.10 6.46 2.80
C ASN A 152 1.63 5.98 2.87
N VAL A 153 1.10 5.49 1.76
CA VAL A 153 -0.33 5.22 1.54
C VAL A 153 -0.63 3.82 1.01
N ASN A 154 0.32 2.90 1.12
CA ASN A 154 0.13 1.53 0.66
C ASN A 154 -0.96 0.81 1.45
N PHE A 155 -1.24 1.24 2.68
CA PHE A 155 -2.38 0.73 3.45
C PHE A 155 -3.72 1.02 2.77
N LEU A 156 -3.89 2.20 2.15
CA LEU A 156 -5.11 2.54 1.41
C LEU A 156 -5.25 1.67 0.16
N ILE A 157 -4.17 1.47 -0.57
CA ILE A 157 -4.14 0.58 -1.74
C ILE A 157 -4.58 -0.83 -1.33
N SER A 158 -3.98 -1.35 -0.26
CA SER A 158 -4.30 -2.67 0.28
C SER A 158 -5.76 -2.75 0.73
N PHE A 159 -6.28 -1.71 1.39
CA PHE A 159 -7.69 -1.62 1.79
C PHE A 159 -8.65 -1.65 0.60
N PHE A 160 -8.41 -0.80 -0.40
CA PHE A 160 -9.25 -0.69 -1.58
C PHE A 160 -9.22 -1.98 -2.41
N LEU A 161 -8.06 -2.61 -2.60
CA LEU A 161 -7.95 -3.88 -3.32
C LEU A 161 -8.58 -5.04 -2.54
N PHE A 162 -8.41 -5.09 -1.22
CA PHE A 162 -9.04 -6.10 -0.39
C PHE A 162 -10.57 -6.01 -0.53
N TYR A 163 -11.13 -4.81 -0.39
CA TYR A 163 -12.57 -4.63 -0.56
C TYR A 163 -13.02 -4.81 -2.02
N SER A 164 -12.19 -4.45 -3.01
CA SER A 164 -12.46 -4.77 -4.41
C SER A 164 -12.68 -6.27 -4.60
N TYR A 165 -11.80 -7.10 -4.02
CA TYR A 165 -11.94 -8.55 -4.01
C TYR A 165 -13.19 -9.02 -3.24
N VAL A 166 -13.46 -8.48 -2.04
CA VAL A 166 -14.65 -8.82 -1.25
C VAL A 166 -15.95 -8.53 -2.01
N PHE A 167 -16.03 -7.41 -2.71
CA PHE A 167 -17.22 -7.06 -3.50
C PHE A 167 -17.31 -7.87 -4.79
N LEU A 168 -16.18 -8.27 -5.38
CA LEU A 168 -16.14 -9.23 -6.48
C LEU A 168 -16.75 -10.58 -6.05
N GLU A 169 -16.36 -11.13 -4.89
CA GLU A 169 -16.93 -12.39 -4.35
C GLU A 169 -18.44 -12.31 -4.07
N LYS A 170 -19.00 -11.09 -3.99
CA LYS A 170 -20.43 -10.83 -3.81
C LYS A 170 -21.15 -10.47 -5.12
N ASP A 171 -20.53 -10.75 -6.26
CA ASP A 171 -21.01 -10.41 -7.61
C ASP A 171 -21.29 -8.90 -7.83
N LYS A 172 -20.66 -8.01 -7.05
CA LYS A 172 -20.78 -6.55 -7.19
C LYS A 172 -19.61 -5.97 -7.99
N LYS A 173 -19.48 -6.41 -9.25
CA LYS A 173 -18.34 -6.08 -10.13
C LYS A 173 -18.10 -4.58 -10.34
N TRP A 174 -19.15 -3.77 -10.47
CA TRP A 174 -19.02 -2.31 -10.59
C TRP A 174 -18.40 -1.67 -9.34
N ILE A 175 -18.84 -2.09 -8.15
CA ILE A 175 -18.28 -1.59 -6.88
C ILE A 175 -16.82 -2.06 -6.75
N ALA A 176 -16.55 -3.32 -7.10
CA ALA A 176 -15.19 -3.84 -7.15
C ALA A 176 -14.28 -3.02 -8.10
N GLY A 177 -14.79 -2.65 -9.27
CA GLY A 177 -14.10 -1.83 -10.25
C GLY A 177 -13.83 -0.39 -9.79
N ILE A 178 -14.80 0.23 -9.12
CA ILE A 178 -14.61 1.56 -8.50
C ILE A 178 -13.53 1.48 -7.42
N LEU A 179 -13.60 0.51 -6.50
CA LEU A 179 -12.60 0.34 -5.45
C LEU A 179 -11.21 0.03 -6.01
N PHE A 180 -11.13 -0.82 -7.04
CA PHE A 180 -9.87 -1.06 -7.76
C PHE A 180 -9.31 0.23 -8.35
N THR A 181 -10.16 1.02 -9.01
CA THR A 181 -9.76 2.30 -9.61
C THR A 181 -9.23 3.26 -8.56
N LEU A 182 -9.86 3.31 -7.39
CA LEU A 182 -9.28 4.03 -6.26
C LEU A 182 -7.90 3.46 -5.95
N ALA A 183 -7.69 2.15 -5.80
CA ALA A 183 -6.35 1.61 -5.56
C ALA A 183 -5.29 1.89 -6.64
N THR A 184 -5.67 2.20 -7.89
CA THR A 184 -4.73 2.47 -9.01
C THR A 184 -3.92 3.76 -8.89
N PHE A 185 -3.93 4.40 -7.72
CA PHE A 185 -2.98 5.47 -7.40
C PHE A 185 -1.54 5.06 -7.75
N LYS A 186 -1.12 3.85 -7.37
CA LYS A 186 0.18 3.29 -7.82
C LYS A 186 -0.03 2.35 -9.00
N ILE A 187 0.80 2.48 -10.02
CA ILE A 187 0.75 1.61 -11.20
C ILE A 187 0.91 0.12 -10.84
N THR A 188 1.64 -0.17 -9.75
CA THR A 188 1.82 -1.52 -9.23
C THR A 188 0.48 -2.19 -8.88
N ALA A 189 -0.53 -1.42 -8.45
CA ALA A 189 -1.86 -1.94 -8.18
C ALA A 189 -2.57 -2.52 -9.42
N LEU A 190 -2.15 -2.14 -10.64
CA LEU A 190 -2.67 -2.75 -11.88
C LEU A 190 -2.40 -4.26 -11.94
N LEU A 191 -1.37 -4.77 -11.27
CA LEU A 191 -1.07 -6.21 -11.19
C LEU A 191 -2.22 -7.01 -10.56
N PHE A 192 -3.13 -6.35 -9.83
CA PHE A 192 -4.34 -6.98 -9.32
C PHE A 192 -5.19 -7.62 -10.43
N LEU A 193 -5.38 -6.95 -11.58
CA LEU A 193 -6.21 -7.50 -12.67
C LEU A 193 -5.60 -8.74 -13.33
N PRO A 194 -4.30 -8.76 -13.72
CA PRO A 194 -3.63 -9.98 -14.13
C PRO A 194 -3.75 -11.12 -13.13
N VAL A 195 -3.58 -10.86 -11.82
CA VAL A 195 -3.75 -11.90 -10.79
C VAL A 195 -5.17 -12.48 -10.83
N LEU A 196 -6.20 -11.63 -10.84
CA LEU A 196 -7.60 -12.07 -10.92
C LEU A 196 -7.92 -12.86 -12.20
N LEU A 197 -7.33 -12.48 -13.34
CA LEU A 197 -7.46 -13.22 -14.60
C LEU A 197 -6.77 -14.59 -14.52
N ILE A 198 -5.54 -14.65 -13.98
CA ILE A 198 -4.76 -15.88 -13.82
C ILE A 198 -5.51 -16.88 -12.92
N VAL A 199 -6.06 -16.41 -11.79
CA VAL A 199 -6.88 -17.24 -10.89
C VAL A 199 -8.31 -17.44 -11.37
N ARG A 200 -8.65 -16.91 -12.56
CA ARG A 200 -9.96 -17.05 -13.21
C ARG A 200 -11.14 -16.51 -12.38
N LYS A 201 -10.88 -15.53 -11.51
CA LYS A 201 -11.91 -14.82 -10.74
C LYS A 201 -12.69 -13.84 -11.61
N ILE A 202 -12.06 -13.33 -12.66
CA ILE A 202 -12.70 -12.53 -13.71
C ILE A 202 -12.37 -13.11 -15.08
N LYS A 203 -13.23 -12.85 -16.07
CA LYS A 203 -12.97 -13.14 -17.49
C LYS A 203 -12.53 -11.86 -18.21
N TRP A 204 -11.95 -11.99 -19.40
CA TRP A 204 -11.60 -10.85 -20.26
C TRP A 204 -12.75 -9.85 -20.44
N LYS A 205 -13.98 -10.34 -20.67
CA LYS A 205 -15.18 -9.49 -20.79
C LYS A 205 -15.54 -8.72 -19.52
N ASP A 206 -15.11 -9.20 -18.35
CA ASP A 206 -15.36 -8.54 -17.07
C ASP A 206 -14.39 -7.38 -16.82
N LEU A 207 -13.33 -7.23 -17.63
CA LEU A 207 -12.41 -6.09 -17.51
C LEU A 207 -13.10 -4.75 -17.70
N ILE A 208 -14.23 -4.70 -18.43
CA ILE A 208 -15.01 -3.48 -18.61
C ILE A 208 -15.40 -2.84 -17.26
N TYR A 209 -15.72 -3.65 -16.25
CA TYR A 209 -16.11 -3.16 -14.93
C TYR A 209 -14.98 -2.43 -14.20
N TYR A 210 -13.72 -2.72 -14.55
CA TYR A 210 -12.53 -2.14 -13.95
C TYR A 210 -11.93 -1.02 -14.81
N LEU A 211 -11.92 -1.21 -16.14
CA LEU A 211 -11.37 -0.25 -17.09
C LEU A 211 -12.24 0.98 -17.26
N VAL A 212 -13.58 0.85 -17.24
CA VAL A 212 -14.46 2.02 -17.40
C VAL A 212 -14.27 3.02 -16.25
N PRO A 213 -14.36 2.62 -14.96
CA PRO A 213 -14.10 3.57 -13.87
C PRO A 213 -12.67 4.13 -13.92
N LEU A 214 -11.67 3.33 -14.31
CA LEU A 214 -10.30 3.78 -14.48
C LEU A 214 -10.17 4.87 -15.56
N LEU A 215 -10.80 4.70 -16.72
CA LEU A 215 -10.81 5.72 -17.77
C LEU A 215 -11.50 7.00 -17.31
N LEU A 216 -12.59 6.87 -16.55
CA LEU A 216 -13.32 8.03 -16.00
C LEU A 216 -12.46 8.81 -14.99
N ILE A 217 -11.72 8.13 -14.09
CA ILE A 217 -10.85 8.82 -13.13
C ILE A 217 -9.65 9.49 -13.81
N CYS A 218 -9.26 9.02 -14.99
CA CYS A 218 -8.17 9.61 -15.77
C CYS A 218 -8.62 10.86 -16.57
N ILE A 219 -9.92 11.19 -16.64
CA ILE A 219 -10.41 12.35 -17.42
C ILE A 219 -9.65 13.66 -17.08
N PRO A 220 -9.43 14.03 -15.81
CA PRO A 220 -8.66 15.25 -15.50
C PRO A 220 -7.25 15.23 -16.07
N TYR A 221 -6.57 14.08 -16.07
CA TYR A 221 -5.22 13.94 -16.65
C TYR A 221 -5.19 14.12 -18.17
N VAL A 222 -6.33 13.89 -18.84
CA VAL A 222 -6.48 14.09 -20.29
C VAL A 222 -6.89 15.53 -20.60
N ILE A 223 -7.72 16.15 -19.76
CA ILE A 223 -8.21 17.54 -19.97
C ILE A 223 -7.10 18.56 -19.70
N PHE A 224 -6.29 18.38 -18.65
CA PHE A 224 -5.18 19.27 -18.35
C PHE A 224 -3.95 18.87 -19.17
N PRO A 225 -3.45 19.74 -20.09
CA PRO A 225 -2.33 19.41 -20.94
C PRO A 225 -1.08 19.11 -20.10
N ASN A 226 -0.23 18.20 -20.59
CA ASN A 226 1.03 17.73 -19.98
C ASN A 226 0.91 16.84 -18.74
N TYR A 227 -0.23 16.77 -18.04
CA TYR A 227 -0.36 15.93 -16.84
C TYR A 227 -0.23 14.44 -17.10
N PHE A 228 -0.87 13.95 -18.15
CA PHE A 228 -0.72 12.55 -18.54
C PHE A 228 0.75 12.22 -18.84
N SER A 229 1.44 13.10 -19.57
CA SER A 229 2.86 12.93 -19.90
C SER A 229 3.76 13.02 -18.67
N GLN A 230 3.52 13.97 -17.75
CA GLN A 230 4.27 14.12 -16.51
C GLN A 230 4.08 12.91 -15.59
N MET A 231 2.82 12.47 -15.40
CA MET A 231 2.51 11.26 -14.65
C MET A 231 3.21 10.04 -15.23
N PHE A 232 3.13 9.86 -16.55
CA PHE A 232 3.76 8.74 -17.24
C PHE A 232 5.29 8.78 -17.10
N ASN A 233 5.92 9.94 -17.32
CA ASN A 233 7.37 10.10 -17.20
C ASN A 233 7.86 9.84 -15.76
N ASN A 234 7.10 10.29 -14.75
CA ASN A 234 7.44 10.07 -13.33
C ASN A 234 7.43 8.58 -12.95
N TRP A 235 6.59 7.75 -13.59
CA TRP A 235 6.58 6.31 -13.35
C TRP A 235 7.85 5.61 -13.84
N PHE A 236 8.50 6.14 -14.88
CA PHE A 236 9.73 5.57 -15.44
C PHE A 236 11.00 6.32 -15.01
N TYR A 237 10.90 7.26 -14.07
CA TYR A 237 12.06 7.99 -13.58
C TYR A 237 13.01 7.05 -12.82
N SER A 238 14.18 6.82 -13.40
CA SER A 238 15.28 6.08 -12.77
C SER A 238 15.89 6.91 -11.66
N ASP A 239 15.93 6.35 -10.46
CA ASP A 239 16.63 6.98 -9.35
C ASP A 239 18.15 6.90 -9.56
N LYS A 240 18.86 8.03 -9.36
CA LYS A 240 20.31 8.11 -9.55
C LYS A 240 21.08 7.72 -8.29
N ASP A 241 20.43 7.80 -7.12
CA ASP A 241 21.05 7.54 -5.82
C ASP A 241 20.92 6.07 -5.41
N ILE A 242 20.21 5.26 -6.23
CA ILE A 242 20.06 3.82 -6.02
C ILE A 242 21.13 3.08 -6.81
N HIS A 243 22.19 2.70 -6.11
CA HIS A 243 23.29 1.89 -6.66
C HIS A 243 23.00 0.39 -6.50
N GLY A 244 22.12 -0.13 -7.34
CA GLY A 244 21.91 -1.58 -7.49
C GLY A 244 22.95 -2.24 -8.41
N ILE A 245 23.02 -3.59 -8.38
CA ILE A 245 23.87 -4.36 -9.30
C ILE A 245 23.29 -4.35 -10.72
N LEU A 246 21.96 -4.25 -10.85
CA LEU A 246 21.26 -4.28 -12.12
C LEU A 246 20.71 -2.90 -12.48
N ILE A 247 20.73 -2.55 -13.79
CA ILE A 247 20.12 -1.32 -14.31
C ILE A 247 18.61 -1.25 -13.99
N PHE A 248 17.96 -2.40 -13.87
CA PHE A 248 16.55 -2.45 -13.49
C PHE A 248 16.32 -2.15 -12.01
N ASP A 249 17.32 -2.16 -11.14
CA ASP A 249 17.14 -1.91 -9.71
C ASP A 249 16.69 -0.46 -9.44
N SER A 250 17.24 0.51 -10.16
CA SER A 250 16.85 1.93 -10.04
C SER A 250 15.43 2.22 -10.52
N ILE A 251 14.83 1.29 -11.29
CA ILE A 251 13.46 1.37 -11.82
C ILE A 251 12.51 0.52 -10.95
N MET A 252 12.89 -0.74 -10.68
CA MET A 252 12.09 -1.72 -9.96
C MET A 252 12.01 -1.47 -8.47
N TRP A 253 13.01 -0.81 -7.88
CA TRP A 253 13.00 -0.41 -6.48
C TRP A 253 11.70 0.34 -6.14
N LYS A 254 11.29 1.29 -6.97
CA LYS A 254 10.06 2.09 -6.77
C LYS A 254 8.79 1.24 -6.81
N ALA A 255 8.79 0.16 -7.57
CA ALA A 255 7.67 -0.76 -7.70
C ALA A 255 7.63 -1.84 -6.59
N LEU A 256 8.76 -2.11 -5.93
CA LEU A 256 8.94 -3.21 -4.99
C LEU A 256 9.52 -2.76 -3.64
N GLN A 257 9.29 -1.50 -3.26
CA GLN A 257 9.66 -1.00 -1.93
C GLN A 257 9.04 -1.87 -0.83
N PRO A 258 9.69 -2.02 0.33
CA PRO A 258 9.16 -2.81 1.45
C PRO A 258 7.77 -2.39 1.93
N SER A 259 7.40 -1.11 1.79
CA SER A 259 6.06 -0.60 2.10
C SER A 259 4.96 -1.25 1.22
N HIS A 260 5.30 -1.82 0.06
CA HIS A 260 4.38 -2.56 -0.81
C HIS A 260 4.08 -3.99 -0.33
N LEU A 261 4.73 -4.49 0.73
CA LEU A 261 4.53 -5.87 1.22
C LEU A 261 3.09 -6.17 1.65
N MET A 262 2.33 -5.18 2.13
CA MET A 262 0.90 -5.34 2.41
C MET A 262 0.12 -5.72 1.14
N PHE A 263 0.39 -5.01 0.04
CA PHE A 263 -0.24 -5.24 -1.25
C PHE A 263 0.25 -6.54 -1.91
N ILE A 264 1.56 -6.81 -1.90
CA ILE A 264 2.13 -8.05 -2.43
C ILE A 264 1.56 -9.25 -1.67
N GLY A 265 1.47 -9.16 -0.34
CA GLY A 265 0.85 -10.17 0.49
C GLY A 265 -0.62 -10.42 0.12
N LEU A 266 -1.39 -9.36 -0.17
CA LEU A 266 -2.76 -9.49 -0.64
C LEU A 266 -2.87 -10.20 -1.99
N LEU A 267 -2.00 -9.86 -2.96
CA LEU A 267 -1.97 -10.57 -4.24
C LEU A 267 -1.60 -12.04 -4.07
N LEU A 268 -0.62 -12.32 -3.19
CA LEU A 268 -0.15 -13.66 -2.90
C LEU A 268 -1.27 -14.54 -2.30
N ILE A 269 -1.98 -14.03 -1.29
CA ILE A 269 -3.06 -14.81 -0.66
C ILE A 269 -4.24 -15.02 -1.63
N ILE A 270 -4.59 -14.02 -2.45
CA ILE A 270 -5.59 -14.21 -3.51
C ILE A 270 -5.14 -15.27 -4.51
N PHE A 271 -3.87 -15.27 -4.91
CA PHE A 271 -3.32 -16.28 -5.81
C PHE A 271 -3.40 -17.68 -5.21
N LEU A 272 -2.87 -17.86 -3.99
CA LEU A 272 -2.77 -19.17 -3.33
C LEU A 272 -4.14 -19.73 -2.93
N GLU A 273 -5.07 -18.92 -2.42
CA GLU A 273 -6.41 -19.37 -2.01
C GLU A 273 -7.18 -20.00 -3.18
N ASN A 274 -6.90 -19.56 -4.41
CA ASN A 274 -7.60 -20.01 -5.62
C ASN A 274 -6.92 -21.15 -6.36
N LEU A 275 -5.83 -21.72 -5.81
CA LEU A 275 -5.23 -22.95 -6.32
C LEU A 275 -5.97 -24.17 -5.76
N THR A 276 -6.44 -25.06 -6.64
CA THR A 276 -7.18 -26.27 -6.24
C THR A 276 -6.30 -27.45 -5.88
N ASN A 277 -5.08 -27.52 -6.42
CA ASN A 277 -4.14 -28.60 -6.17
C ASN A 277 -3.20 -28.23 -5.01
N GLU A 278 -3.30 -28.96 -3.90
CA GLU A 278 -2.60 -28.65 -2.66
C GLU A 278 -1.06 -28.79 -2.77
N ASP A 279 -0.56 -29.79 -3.51
CA ASP A 279 0.89 -29.96 -3.71
C ASP A 279 1.48 -28.79 -4.50
N ARG A 280 0.79 -28.37 -5.57
CA ARG A 280 1.18 -27.18 -6.34
C ARG A 280 1.07 -25.92 -5.49
N LYS A 281 0.03 -25.78 -4.69
CA LYS A 281 -0.15 -24.65 -3.77
C LYS A 281 1.00 -24.55 -2.77
N ASN A 282 1.39 -25.67 -2.16
CA ASN A 282 2.54 -25.74 -1.26
C ASN A 282 3.85 -25.37 -1.96
N LEU A 283 4.08 -25.88 -3.17
CA LEU A 283 5.25 -25.55 -3.97
C LEU A 283 5.31 -24.04 -4.30
N TYR A 284 4.22 -23.48 -4.82
CA TYR A 284 4.14 -22.05 -5.14
C TYR A 284 4.29 -21.17 -3.89
N ARG A 285 3.71 -21.58 -2.75
CA ARG A 285 3.89 -20.87 -1.48
C ARG A 285 5.36 -20.78 -1.11
N ILE A 286 6.10 -21.90 -1.15
CA ILE A 286 7.53 -21.92 -0.83
C ILE A 286 8.30 -21.03 -1.81
N ILE A 287 8.10 -21.22 -3.12
CA ILE A 287 8.82 -20.47 -4.15
C ILE A 287 8.58 -18.96 -4.00
N LEU A 288 7.33 -18.53 -3.91
CA LEU A 288 6.99 -17.11 -3.87
C LEU A 288 7.46 -16.44 -2.57
N VAL A 289 7.29 -17.10 -1.42
CA VAL A 289 7.81 -16.59 -0.14
C VAL A 289 9.33 -16.52 -0.15
N SER A 290 10.02 -17.52 -0.70
CA SER A 290 11.49 -17.50 -0.84
C SER A 290 11.97 -16.38 -1.76
N ILE A 291 11.33 -16.16 -2.91
CA ILE A 291 11.66 -15.07 -3.83
C ILE A 291 11.50 -13.71 -3.13
N ILE A 292 10.37 -13.52 -2.44
CA ILE A 292 10.11 -12.30 -1.65
C ILE A 292 11.22 -12.12 -0.61
N ALA A 293 11.50 -13.14 0.20
CA ALA A 293 12.51 -13.06 1.25
C ALA A 293 13.91 -12.74 0.69
N VAL A 294 14.36 -13.45 -0.34
CA VAL A 294 15.66 -13.22 -0.98
C VAL A 294 15.75 -11.83 -1.58
N TYR A 295 14.70 -11.37 -2.26
CA TYR A 295 14.64 -10.03 -2.83
C TYR A 295 14.75 -8.96 -1.73
N TYR A 296 14.04 -9.12 -0.60
CA TYR A 296 14.12 -8.15 0.48
C TYR A 296 15.45 -8.18 1.25
N VAL A 297 16.10 -9.33 1.36
CA VAL A 297 17.48 -9.41 1.87
C VAL A 297 18.43 -8.68 0.93
N TYR A 298 18.37 -8.96 -0.38
CA TYR A 298 19.14 -8.26 -1.40
C TYR A 298 18.95 -6.74 -1.29
N LEU A 299 17.69 -6.33 -1.30
CA LEU A 299 17.29 -4.94 -1.26
C LEU A 299 17.77 -4.24 0.02
N THR A 300 17.67 -4.90 1.18
CA THR A 300 18.16 -4.34 2.45
C THR A 300 19.68 -4.24 2.48
N THR A 301 20.39 -5.29 2.07
CA THR A 301 21.85 -5.34 2.16
C THR A 301 22.52 -4.48 1.09
N ILE A 302 22.13 -4.64 -0.17
CA ILE A 302 22.80 -4.02 -1.32
C ILE A 302 22.35 -2.58 -1.53
N VAL A 303 21.06 -2.27 -1.36
CA VAL A 303 20.54 -0.92 -1.66
C VAL A 303 20.64 0.02 -0.46
N PHE A 304 20.59 -0.50 0.77
CA PHE A 304 20.65 0.36 1.97
C PHE A 304 21.93 0.18 2.78
N ILE A 305 22.21 -1.02 3.28
CA ILE A 305 23.31 -1.20 4.24
C ILE A 305 24.66 -0.87 3.60
N ILE A 306 24.94 -1.42 2.42
CA ILE A 306 26.24 -1.20 1.78
C ILE A 306 26.47 0.28 1.44
N PRO A 307 25.54 1.00 0.78
CA PRO A 307 25.72 2.43 0.52
C PRO A 307 25.85 3.26 1.78
N VAL A 308 25.09 2.97 2.85
CA VAL A 308 25.15 3.75 4.10
C VAL A 308 26.44 3.49 4.90
N VAL A 309 27.01 2.27 4.82
CA VAL A 309 28.20 1.90 5.61
C VAL A 309 29.51 2.16 4.84
N PHE A 310 29.48 2.07 3.50
CA PHE A 310 30.67 2.10 2.66
C PHE A 310 30.67 3.19 1.57
N GLY A 311 29.58 3.95 1.41
CA GLY A 311 29.47 5.09 0.50
C GLY A 311 29.72 6.41 1.21
#